data_AF-A0AA88XAJ4-F1
#
_entry.id   AF-A0AA88XAJ4-F1
#
_cell.length_a   1.000
_cell.length_b   1.000
_cell.length_c   1.000
_cell.angle_alpha   90.00
_cell.angle_beta   90.00
_cell.angle_gamma   90.00
#
_symmetry.space_group_name_H-M   'P 1'
#
loop_
_entity.id
_entity.type
_entity.pdbx_description
1 polymer ?
#
loop_
_entity_poly.entity_id
_entity_poly.type
_entity_poly.pdbx_seq_one_letter_code
_entity_poly.pdbx_strand_id
1 'polypeptide(L)'
;MARDSKVAKACKAMKIYGISEETVKPVLKNLLNVFDNNWKFIEDDDYRALIDAIFDREDPKKRVLILRAPPPSSGKEWKHETARIQRDR
;
A
#
# COMPACT_ATOMS: atom_id res chain seq x y z
N MET A 1 -16.59 23.92 12.48
CA MET A 1 -15.20 24.34 12.20
C MET A 1 -14.69 23.61 10.96
N ALA A 2 -13.90 24.32 10.16
CA ALA A 2 -13.75 24.21 8.71
C ALA A 2 -13.13 22.92 8.18
N ARG A 3 -13.81 22.24 7.25
CA ARG A 3 -13.24 21.15 6.43
C ARG A 3 -12.01 21.64 5.67
N ASP A 4 -12.03 22.91 5.26
CA ASP A 4 -10.93 23.61 4.61
C ASP A 4 -9.67 23.66 5.47
N SER A 5 -9.82 23.77 6.81
CA SER A 5 -8.68 23.76 7.72
C SER A 5 -7.99 22.40 7.78
N LYS A 6 -8.75 21.29 7.69
CA LYS A 6 -8.18 19.94 7.71
C LYS A 6 -7.50 19.58 6.40
N VAL A 7 -8.10 19.96 5.27
CA VAL A 7 -7.48 19.80 3.95
C VAL A 7 -6.18 20.61 3.87
N ALA A 8 -6.16 21.84 4.38
CA ALA A 8 -4.95 22.66 4.43
C ALA A 8 -3.85 22.04 5.31
N LYS A 9 -4.21 21.45 6.47
CA LYS A 9 -3.25 20.72 7.31
C LYS A 9 -2.67 19.50 6.60
N ALA A 10 -3.52 18.70 5.97
CA ALA A 10 -3.09 17.54 5.18
C ALA A 10 -2.17 17.96 4.03
N CYS A 11 -2.54 18.99 3.26
CA CYS A 11 -1.69 19.60 2.24
C CYS A 11 -0.31 20.00 2.80
N LYS A 12 -0.28 20.72 3.92
CA LYS A 12 0.97 21.16 4.55
C LYS A 12 1.83 19.98 5.00
N ALA A 13 1.20 18.94 5.54
CA ALA A 13 1.87 17.69 5.93
C ALA A 13 2.33 16.86 4.72
N MET A 14 1.71 16.99 3.56
CA MET A 14 2.15 16.29 2.35
C MET A 14 3.24 17.07 1.60
N LYS A 15 3.27 18.40 1.75
CA LYS A 15 4.30 19.27 1.17
C LYS A 15 5.71 18.93 1.70
N ILE A 16 5.84 18.47 2.94
CA ILE A 16 7.14 18.02 3.49
C ILE A 16 7.67 16.77 2.77
N TYR A 17 6.80 15.97 2.16
CA TYR A 17 7.15 14.82 1.32
C TYR A 17 7.29 15.18 -0.16
N GLY A 18 7.16 16.47 -0.53
CA GLY A 18 7.23 16.92 -1.92
C GLY A 18 5.96 16.66 -2.73
N ILE A 19 4.83 16.37 -2.08
CA ILE A 19 3.57 16.03 -2.76
C ILE A 19 2.70 17.27 -2.89
N SER A 20 2.26 17.56 -4.11
CA SER A 20 1.41 18.70 -4.45
C SER A 20 -0.05 18.51 -4.05
N GLU A 21 -0.73 19.61 -3.75
CA GLU A 21 -2.15 19.65 -3.38
C GLU A 21 -3.09 19.02 -4.41
N GLU A 22 -2.73 19.13 -5.68
CA GLU A 22 -3.44 18.54 -6.82
C GLU A 22 -3.52 17.01 -6.72
N THR A 23 -2.49 16.38 -6.15
CA THR A 23 -2.46 14.93 -5.88
C THR A 23 -3.17 14.63 -4.57
N VAL A 24 -2.98 15.45 -3.54
CA VAL A 24 -3.55 15.23 -2.20
C VAL A 24 -5.08 15.30 -2.21
N LYS A 25 -5.67 16.32 -2.83
CA LYS A 25 -7.13 16.55 -2.85
C LYS A 25 -7.95 15.35 -3.36
N PRO A 26 -7.66 14.77 -4.56
CA PRO A 26 -8.42 13.64 -5.07
C PRO A 26 -8.17 12.34 -4.29
N VAL A 27 -7.00 12.18 -3.67
CA VAL A 27 -6.70 11.00 -2.83
C VAL A 27 -7.45 11.10 -1.51
N LEU A 28 -7.37 12.26 -0.86
CA LEU A 28 -8.06 12.54 0.41
C LEU A 28 -9.57 12.40 0.26
N LYS A 29 -10.16 12.86 -0.85
CA LYS A 29 -11.59 12.67 -1.14
C LYS A 29 -11.95 11.18 -1.19
N ASN A 30 -11.12 10.36 -1.84
CA ASN A 30 -11.37 8.92 -1.95
C ASN A 30 -11.19 8.21 -0.61
N LEU A 31 -10.16 8.61 0.15
CA LEU A 31 -9.88 8.11 1.48
C LEU A 31 -11.05 8.37 2.43
N LEU A 32 -11.57 9.60 2.44
CA LEU A 32 -12.73 9.96 3.25
C LEU A 32 -13.99 9.19 2.84
N ASN A 33 -14.15 8.85 1.56
CA ASN A 33 -15.27 8.03 1.12
C ASN A 33 -15.20 6.60 1.70
N VAL A 34 -14.00 6.03 1.80
CA VAL A 34 -13.79 4.69 2.39
C VAL A 34 -13.97 4.71 3.91
N PHE A 35 -13.56 5.80 4.57
CA PHE A 35 -13.67 5.96 6.02
C PHE A 35 -14.96 6.64 6.48
N ASP A 36 -15.99 6.76 5.65
CA ASP A 36 -17.27 7.39 5.99
C ASP A 36 -17.11 8.83 6.56
N ASN A 37 -16.31 9.64 5.87
CA ASN A 37 -15.89 11.00 6.27
C ASN A 37 -15.18 11.07 7.63
N ASN A 38 -14.62 9.97 8.11
CA ASN A 38 -13.94 9.93 9.39
C ASN A 38 -12.48 10.40 9.29
N TRP A 39 -12.26 11.67 9.62
CA TRP A 39 -10.92 12.27 9.67
C TRP A 39 -10.08 11.77 10.84
N LYS A 40 -10.71 11.18 11.87
CA LYS A 40 -10.00 10.80 13.09
C LYS A 40 -8.91 9.77 12.78
N PHE A 41 -9.19 8.76 11.97
CA PHE A 41 -8.20 7.76 11.57
C PHE A 41 -7.06 8.32 10.72
N ILE A 42 -7.29 9.43 10.03
CA ILE A 42 -6.28 10.08 9.18
C ILE A 42 -5.40 11.01 10.02
N GLU A 43 -5.99 11.75 10.96
CA GLU A 43 -5.27 12.68 11.85
C GLU A 43 -4.53 11.95 13.00
N ASP A 44 -5.04 10.81 13.47
CA ASP A 44 -4.45 10.03 14.58
C ASP A 44 -3.18 9.29 14.18
N ASP A 45 -3.03 8.93 12.89
CA ASP A 45 -1.88 8.21 12.35
C ASP A 45 -0.96 9.11 11.50
N ASP A 46 -0.81 10.39 11.87
CA ASP A 46 0.10 11.35 11.21
C ASP A 46 -0.05 11.44 9.67
N TYR A 47 -1.27 11.30 9.16
CA TYR A 47 -1.56 11.26 7.72
C TYR A 47 -0.87 10.11 6.96
N ARG A 48 -0.37 9.06 7.62
CA ARG A 48 0.23 7.89 6.95
C ARG A 48 -0.76 7.19 6.03
N ALA A 49 -2.04 7.09 6.42
CA ALA A 49 -3.10 6.56 5.55
C ALA A 49 -3.26 7.37 4.24
N LEU A 50 -3.00 8.69 4.29
CA LEU A 50 -3.00 9.54 3.10
C LEU A 50 -1.77 9.27 2.23
N ILE A 51 -0.60 9.10 2.86
CA ILE A 51 0.66 8.76 2.18
C ILE A 51 0.56 7.39 1.49
N ASP A 52 0.08 6.38 2.21
CA ASP A 52 -0.15 5.02 1.70
C ASP A 52 -1.12 5.06 0.51
N ALA A 53 -2.23 5.79 0.62
CA ALA A 53 -3.19 5.94 -0.47
C ALA A 53 -2.65 6.73 -1.68
N ILE A 54 -1.67 7.63 -1.48
CA ILE A 54 -0.97 8.31 -2.58
C ILE A 54 -0.06 7.32 -3.30
N PHE A 55 0.73 6.53 -2.57
CA PHE A 55 1.65 5.54 -3.15
C PHE A 55 0.94 4.33 -3.76
N ASP A 56 -0.19 3.87 -3.19
CA ASP A 56 -1.01 2.79 -3.74
C ASP A 56 -1.66 3.19 -5.07
N ARG A 57 -2.00 4.48 -5.25
CA ARG A 57 -2.59 5.00 -6.50
C ARG A 57 -1.63 5.02 -7.69
N GLU A 58 -0.32 5.01 -7.48
CA GLU A 58 0.66 4.88 -8.57
C GLU A 58 0.75 3.43 -9.11
N ASP A 59 0.16 2.45 -8.43
CA ASP A 59 0.16 1.04 -8.82
C ASP A 59 -1.29 0.47 -8.83
N PRO A 60 -2.05 0.59 -9.94
CA PRO A 60 -3.36 -0.08 -10.07
C PRO A 60 -3.29 -1.62 -10.07
N LYS A 61 -2.14 -2.22 -9.72
CA LYS A 61 -1.85 -3.66 -9.84
C LYS A 61 -1.16 -4.29 -8.62
N LYS A 62 -1.06 -3.64 -7.46
CA LYS A 62 -0.38 -4.24 -6.28
C LYS A 62 -1.31 -4.65 -5.13
N ARG A 63 -2.42 -5.30 -5.45
CA ARG A 63 -3.23 -6.04 -4.45
C ARG A 63 -3.42 -7.54 -4.72
N VAL A 64 -2.52 -8.20 -5.47
CA VAL A 64 -2.56 -9.66 -5.69
C VAL A 64 -1.19 -10.36 -5.67
N LEU A 65 -0.16 -9.90 -4.93
CA LEU A 65 1.14 -10.60 -4.99
C LEU A 65 1.89 -10.87 -3.67
N ILE A 66 1.33 -10.52 -2.50
CA ILE A 66 1.97 -10.82 -1.20
C ILE A 66 1.19 -11.80 -0.31
N LEU A 67 0.36 -12.68 -0.89
CA LEU A 67 -0.17 -13.85 -0.14
C LEU A 67 -0.12 -15.19 -0.88
N ARG A 68 0.42 -15.29 -2.09
CA ARG A 68 0.72 -16.60 -2.68
C ARG A 68 2.08 -16.52 -3.35
N ALA A 69 3.04 -17.20 -2.74
CA ALA A 69 4.26 -17.60 -3.41
C ALA A 69 3.91 -18.13 -4.83
N PRO A 70 4.76 -17.86 -5.83
CA PRO A 70 4.60 -18.55 -7.11
C PRO A 70 4.72 -20.06 -6.83
N PRO A 71 3.79 -20.91 -7.30
CA PRO A 71 4.14 -22.32 -7.45
C PRO A 71 5.31 -22.36 -8.43
N PRO A 72 6.45 -23.00 -8.09
CA PRO A 72 7.39 -23.33 -9.13
C PRO A 72 6.71 -24.32 -10.08
N SER A 73 7.03 -24.16 -11.35
CA SER A 73 6.92 -25.17 -12.41
C SER A 73 5.60 -25.27 -13.16
N SER A 74 5.47 -24.41 -14.16
CA SER A 74 5.28 -24.93 -15.52
C SER A 74 6.50 -25.79 -15.90
N GLY A 75 6.30 -27.11 -15.96
CA GLY A 75 6.91 -27.95 -17.00
C GLY A 75 8.37 -28.42 -16.86
N LYS A 76 8.91 -28.64 -15.65
CA LYS A 76 10.15 -29.41 -15.45
C LYS A 76 10.08 -30.30 -14.20
N GLU A 77 9.51 -31.47 -14.43
CA GLU A 77 9.90 -32.78 -13.90
C GLU A 77 10.94 -32.82 -12.74
N TRP A 78 10.45 -33.10 -11.53
CA TRP A 78 11.25 -33.49 -10.37
C TRP A 78 11.64 -34.98 -10.50
N LYS A 79 12.79 -35.31 -11.10
CA LYS A 79 13.35 -36.69 -11.10
C LYS A 79 14.66 -36.85 -10.33
N HIS A 80 15.20 -35.83 -9.68
CA HIS A 80 16.52 -35.93 -9.04
C HIS A 80 16.63 -35.22 -7.69
N GLU A 81 15.76 -35.54 -6.72
CA GLU A 81 16.03 -35.21 -5.31
C GLU A 81 15.38 -36.22 -4.35
N THR A 82 15.64 -37.51 -4.57
CA THR A 82 15.52 -38.56 -3.53
C THR A 82 16.74 -39.47 -3.48
N ALA A 83 17.83 -39.08 -4.15
CA ALA A 83 19.08 -39.83 -4.12
C ALA A 83 20.13 -39.05 -3.34
N ARG A 84 20.54 -39.63 -2.20
CA ARG A 84 21.74 -39.34 -1.38
C ARG A 84 21.52 -38.60 -0.06
N ILE A 85 20.69 -39.16 0.82
CA ILE A 85 21.08 -39.26 2.24
C ILE A 85 20.85 -40.71 2.69
N GLN A 86 21.73 -41.60 2.24
CA GLN A 86 22.22 -42.78 2.96
C GLN A 86 23.49 -43.23 2.27
N ARG A 87 24.58 -42.56 2.64
CA ARG A 87 25.94 -43.06 2.49
C ARG A 87 26.74 -42.50 3.67
N ASP A 88 26.31 -42.90 4.86
CA ASP A 88 27.20 -42.97 6.01
C ASP A 88 27.35 -44.44 6.37
N ARG A 89 28.52 -44.77 6.92
CA ARG A 89 29.32 -45.96 6.64
C ARG A 89 28.96 -47.18 7.49
#